data_AF-A0A3B3R9Q9-F1
#
_entry.id   AF-A0A3B3R9Q9-F1
#
_cell.length_a   1.000
_cell.length_b   1.000
_cell.length_c   1.000
_cell.angle_alpha   90.00
_cell.angle_beta   90.00
_cell.angle_gamma   90.00
#
_symmetry.space_group_name_H-M   'P 1'
#
loop_
_entity.id
_entity.type
_entity.pdbx_description
1 polymer ?
#
loop_
_entity_poly.entity_id
_entity_poly.type
_entity_poly.pdbx_seq_one_letter_code
_entity_poly.pdbx_strand_id
1 'polypeptide(L)'
;MSNGIVPCSAMNLGSALPRLTIVWAVHVNLQCGSWAEADVALHFNPRFDSHPAYVVLNTYRNSAWGAEERKYEAPFPRGSTFTLTIMVSP
;
A
#
# COMPACT_ATOMS: atom_id res chain seq x y z
N MET A 1 3.20 -5.11 -24.77
CA MET A 1 1.84 -4.98 -24.21
C MET A 1 1.95 -5.42 -22.75
N SER A 2 1.78 -4.52 -21.79
CA SER A 2 1.89 -4.85 -20.36
C SER A 2 0.54 -5.37 -19.85
N ASN A 3 0.51 -6.56 -19.25
CA ASN A 3 -0.67 -7.11 -18.59
C ASN A 3 -0.96 -6.27 -17.33
N GLY A 4 -1.81 -5.25 -17.47
CA GLY A 4 -2.20 -4.38 -16.36
C GLY A 4 -3.16 -5.06 -15.38
N ILE A 5 -3.38 -4.42 -14.24
CA ILE A 5 -4.40 -4.84 -13.27
C ILE A 5 -5.79 -4.59 -13.90
N VAL A 6 -6.62 -5.63 -13.98
CA VAL A 6 -7.98 -5.56 -14.54
C VAL A 6 -9.04 -5.82 -13.44
N PRO A 7 -10.30 -5.39 -13.61
CA PRO A 7 -11.38 -5.74 -12.69
C PRO A 7 -11.43 -7.24 -12.41
N CYS A 8 -11.76 -7.62 -11.17
CA CYS A 8 -11.76 -8.99 -10.64
C CYS A 8 -10.37 -9.62 -10.44
N SER A 9 -9.28 -8.84 -10.51
CA SER A 9 -7.95 -9.32 -10.10
C SER A 9 -7.76 -9.21 -8.59
N ALA A 10 -7.14 -10.22 -7.99
CA ALA A 10 -6.66 -10.18 -6.60
C ALA A 10 -5.14 -10.29 -6.60
N MET A 11 -4.47 -9.35 -5.94
CA MET A 11 -3.03 -9.41 -5.69
C MET A 11 -2.79 -9.76 -4.22
N ASN A 12 -2.11 -10.88 -3.99
CA ASN A 12 -1.70 -11.30 -2.65
C ASN A 12 -0.20 -11.09 -2.50
N LEU A 13 0.20 -10.17 -1.61
CA LEU A 13 1.59 -10.12 -1.15
C LEU A 13 1.74 -11.02 0.07
N GLY A 14 2.40 -12.17 -0.12
CA GLY A 14 2.84 -13.04 0.97
C GLY A 14 4.23 -12.63 1.45
N SER A 15 4.39 -12.32 2.73
CA SER A 15 5.71 -12.08 3.31
C SER A 15 6.36 -13.41 3.72
N ALA A 16 7.39 -13.84 3.00
CA ALA A 16 8.30 -14.89 3.44
C ALA A 16 9.66 -14.24 3.72
N LEU A 17 9.86 -13.75 4.95
CA LEU A 17 11.15 -13.20 5.36
C LEU A 17 11.69 -13.96 6.58
N PRO A 18 12.92 -14.50 6.52
CA PRO A 18 13.48 -15.29 7.60
C PRO A 18 13.85 -14.38 8.76
N ARG A 19 13.21 -14.60 9.90
CA ARG A 19 13.59 -14.20 11.28
C ARG A 19 14.55 -13.00 11.41
N LEU A 20 14.15 -11.89 10.78
CA LEU A 20 14.69 -10.55 10.97
C LEU A 20 13.46 -9.67 11.15
N THR A 21 13.27 -9.19 12.38
CA THR A 21 12.18 -8.31 12.76
C THR A 21 12.22 -7.07 11.87
N ILE A 22 11.28 -6.96 10.93
CA ILE A 22 11.15 -5.79 10.06
C ILE A 22 10.62 -4.67 10.94
N VAL A 23 11.54 -3.80 11.33
CA VAL A 23 11.25 -2.54 11.99
C VAL A 23 11.23 -1.49 10.88
N TRP A 24 10.07 -0.85 10.69
CA TRP A 24 9.83 0.45 10.04
C TRP A 24 9.30 0.48 8.59
N ALA A 25 8.17 1.19 8.47
CA ALA A 25 7.56 1.83 7.30
C ALA A 25 7.66 1.11 5.95
N VAL A 26 6.70 0.22 5.69
CA VAL A 26 6.39 -0.21 4.33
C VAL A 26 5.38 0.74 3.71
N HIS A 27 5.53 1.02 2.42
CA HIS A 27 4.44 1.54 1.61
C HIS A 27 4.31 0.68 0.35
N VAL A 28 3.10 0.58 -0.16
CA VAL A 28 2.79 -0.18 -1.38
C VAL A 28 2.17 0.79 -2.37
N ASN A 29 2.75 0.87 -3.57
CA ASN A 29 2.24 1.70 -4.66
C ASN A 29 1.67 0.81 -5.78
N LEU A 30 0.45 1.11 -6.21
CA LEU A 30 -0.07 0.66 -7.50
C LEU A 30 0.21 1.75 -8.53
N GLN A 31 1.22 1.55 -9.36
CA GLN A 31 1.74 2.55 -10.30
C GLN A 31 1.27 2.33 -11.73
N CYS A 32 0.99 3.44 -12.42
CA CYS A 32 0.65 3.49 -13.84
C CYS A 32 1.91 3.59 -14.70
N GLY A 33 2.82 2.62 -14.55
CA GLY A 33 4.12 2.63 -15.20
C GLY A 33 5.24 2.13 -14.29
N SER A 34 6.42 1.87 -14.87
CA SER A 34 7.61 1.42 -14.13
C SER A 34 8.68 2.50 -13.97
N TRP A 35 8.42 3.71 -14.44
CA TRP A 35 9.35 4.85 -14.28
C TRP A 35 9.09 5.57 -12.96
N ALA A 36 10.10 6.27 -12.45
CA ALA A 36 10.09 6.87 -11.11
C ALA A 36 8.96 7.89 -10.87
N GLU A 37 8.53 8.57 -11.94
CA GLU A 37 7.50 9.61 -11.91
C GLU A 37 6.13 9.13 -12.37
N ALA A 38 5.93 7.81 -12.48
CA ALA A 38 4.63 7.27 -12.86
C ALA A 38 3.57 7.66 -11.83
N ASP A 39 2.38 8.02 -12.32
CA ASP A 39 1.21 8.24 -11.47
C ASP A 39 0.99 7.03 -10.57
N VAL A 40 0.63 7.28 -9.30
CA VAL A 40 0.30 6.25 -8.32
C VAL A 40 -1.21 6.26 -8.14
N ALA A 41 -1.90 5.25 -8.69
CA ALA A 41 -3.34 5.10 -8.53
C ALA A 41 -3.72 4.92 -7.06
N LEU A 42 -2.92 4.12 -6.32
CA LEU A 42 -3.09 3.87 -4.89
C LEU A 42 -1.73 3.80 -4.18
N HIS A 43 -1.52 4.70 -3.23
CA HIS A 43 -0.45 4.67 -2.25
C HIS A 43 -1.00 4.19 -0.91
N PHE A 44 -0.62 3.00 -0.48
CA PHE A 44 -0.97 2.42 0.81
C PHE A 44 0.21 2.56 1.76
N ASN A 45 0.05 3.35 2.83
CA ASN A 45 1.12 3.65 3.78
C ASN A 45 0.66 3.53 5.24
N PRO A 46 0.83 2.35 5.87
CA PRO A 46 0.70 2.19 7.31
C PRO A 46 1.71 3.04 8.06
N ARG A 47 1.20 3.94 8.91
CA ARG A 47 2.00 4.78 9.82
C ARG A 47 1.83 4.25 11.23
N PHE A 48 2.81 3.48 11.66
CA PHE A 48 2.84 2.86 12.99
C PHE A 48 3.49 3.75 14.05
N ASP A 49 4.17 4.83 13.65
CA ASP A 49 4.85 5.78 14.52
C ASP A 49 3.89 6.73 15.25
N SER A 50 2.68 6.92 14.74
CA SER A 50 1.61 7.66 15.41
C SER A 50 0.85 6.83 16.46
N HIS A 51 0.23 7.52 17.43
CA HIS A 51 -0.68 6.92 18.41
C HIS A 51 -2.01 7.69 18.44
N PRO A 52 -3.14 7.08 18.02
CA PRO A 52 -3.24 5.71 17.50
C PRO A 52 -2.52 5.54 16.15
N ALA A 53 -2.09 4.31 15.85
CA ALA A 53 -1.55 3.96 14.54
C ALA A 53 -2.69 4.03 13.49
N TYR A 54 -2.35 4.37 12.25
CA TYR A 54 -3.32 4.47 11.16
C TYR A 54 -2.69 4.16 9.80
N VAL A 55 -3.53 3.93 8.80
CA VAL A 55 -3.11 3.79 7.40
C VAL A 55 -3.45 5.06 6.64
N VAL A 56 -2.51 5.57 5.86
CA VAL A 56 -2.75 6.60 4.85
C VAL A 56 -2.99 5.93 3.51
N LEU A 57 -4.06 6.36 2.83
CA LEU A 57 -4.31 6.12 1.42
C LEU A 57 -4.20 7.45 0.68
N ASN A 58 -3.54 7.44 -0.48
CA ASN A 58 -3.47 8.62 -1.33
C ASN A 58 -3.31 8.22 -2.81
N THR A 59 -3.45 9.18 -3.70
CA THR A 59 -3.18 9.07 -5.13
C THR A 59 -2.13 10.13 -5.50
N TYR A 60 -1.16 9.75 -6.33
CA TYR A 60 -0.20 10.68 -6.93
C TYR A 60 -0.57 10.82 -8.40
N ARG A 61 -0.90 12.04 -8.82
CA ARG A 61 -1.31 12.32 -10.20
C ARG A 61 -0.77 13.67 -10.65
N ASN A 62 -0.30 13.76 -11.89
CA ASN A 62 0.24 15.01 -12.46
C ASN A 62 1.34 15.61 -11.55
N SER A 63 2.24 14.74 -11.10
CA SER A 63 3.36 15.09 -10.24
C SER A 63 3.00 15.64 -8.85
N ALA A 64 1.76 15.47 -8.38
CA ALA A 64 1.31 15.95 -7.07
C ALA A 64 0.54 14.88 -6.29
N TRP A 65 0.72 14.90 -4.97
CA TRP A 65 -0.10 14.11 -4.04
C TRP A 65 -1.47 14.75 -3.85
N GLY A 66 -2.51 13.92 -3.84
CA GLY A 66 -3.85 14.33 -3.47
C GLY A 66 -4.05 14.52 -1.97
N ALA A 67 -5.31 14.68 -1.57
CA ALA A 67 -5.69 14.72 -0.16
C ALA A 67 -5.54 13.31 0.47
N GLU A 68 -4.91 13.24 1.64
CA GLU A 68 -4.76 11.98 2.38
C GLU A 68 -6.12 11.49 2.92
N GLU A 69 -6.42 10.21 2.69
CA GLU A 69 -7.42 9.48 3.45
C GLU A 69 -6.76 8.71 4.60
N ARG A 70 -7.29 8.82 5.82
CA ARG A 70 -6.71 8.19 7.01
C ARG A 70 -7.69 7.16 7.59
N LYS A 71 -7.22 5.92 7.76
CA LYS A 71 -8.01 4.81 8.34
C LYS A 71 -7.37 4.38 9.67
N TYR A 72 -8.07 4.65 10.77
CA TYR A 72 -7.60 4.34 12.14
C TYR A 72 -8.00 2.95 12.62
N GLU A 73 -8.96 2.29 11.95
CA GLU A 73 -9.43 0.95 12.28
C GLU A 73 -8.43 -0.16 11.90
N ALA A 74 -7.36 0.21 11.18
CA ALA A 74 -6.50 -0.73 10.46
C ALA A 74 -5.02 -0.79 10.91
N PRO A 75 -4.63 -0.82 12.21
CA PRO A 75 -3.25 -1.15 12.52
C PRO A 75 -3.13 -2.60 12.98
N PHE A 76 -2.54 -3.44 12.11
CA PHE A 76 -1.96 -4.71 12.52
C PHE A 76 -0.96 -4.46 13.67
N PRO A 77 -0.89 -5.33 14.70
CA PRO A 77 0.05 -5.12 15.79
C PRO A 77 1.49 -5.08 15.27
N ARG A 78 2.31 -4.16 15.79
CA ARG A 78 3.75 -4.10 15.48
C ARG A 78 4.38 -5.48 15.69
N GLY A 79 5.18 -5.94 14.73
CA GLY A 79 5.84 -7.25 14.78
C GLY A 79 4.97 -8.45 14.41
N SER A 80 3.71 -8.24 14.00
CA SER A 80 2.85 -9.31 13.49
C SER A 80 3.00 -9.47 11.98
N THR A 81 2.91 -10.71 11.51
CA THR A 81 2.75 -11.01 10.07
C THR A 81 1.36 -10.59 9.62
N PHE A 82 1.27 -10.05 8.41
CA PHE A 82 -0.01 -9.70 7.80
C PHE A 82 -0.04 -10.13 6.33
N THR A 83 -1.26 -10.30 5.82
CA THR A 83 -1.54 -10.47 4.39
C THR A 83 -2.28 -9.23 3.92
N LEU A 84 -1.77 -8.59 2.86
CA LEU A 84 -2.47 -7.49 2.18
C LEU A 84 -3.15 -8.05 0.93
N THR A 85 -4.47 -7.95 0.89
CA THR A 85 -5.28 -8.32 -0.28
C THR A 85 -5.90 -7.05 -0.85
N ILE A 86 -5.59 -6.76 -2.12
CA ILE A 86 -6.19 -5.66 -2.87
C ILE A 86 -7.15 -6.27 -3.88
N MET A 87 -8.43 -5.92 -3.76
CA MET A 87 -9.49 -6.34 -4.67
C MET A 87 -9.88 -5.17 -5.57
N VAL A 88 -9.85 -5.39 -6.89
CA VAL A 88 -10.32 -4.40 -7.87
C VAL A 88 -11.73 -4.75 -8.30
N SER A 89 -12.69 -3.91 -7.92
CA SER A 89 -14.09 -4.02 -8.35
C SER A 89 -14.36 -3.20 -9.61
N PRO A 90 -15.41 -3.54 -10.39
CA PRO A 90 -15.93 -2.70 -11.48
C PRO A 90 -16.34 -1.30 -11.01
#